data_AF-A0A915Z6Z3-F1
#
_entry.id   AF-A0A915Z6Z3-F1
#
_cell.length_a   1.000
_cell.length_b   1.000
_cell.length_c   1.000
_cell.angle_alpha   90.00
_cell.angle_beta   90.00
_cell.angle_gamma   90.00
#
_symmetry.space_group_name_H-M   'P 1'
#
loop_
_entity.id
_entity.type
_entity.pdbx_description
1 polymer ?
#
loop_
_entity_poly.entity_id
_entity_poly.type
_entity_poly.pdbx_seq_one_letter_code
_entity_poly.pdbx_strand_id
1 'polypeptide(L)'
;MSIWVDQQISRNLTINGPIIQQKAVECANLLDITNFSASAGWLSNFKQRNNLHTYKKKGEADSTHIDELPQMRAELREILQAYELKDI
;
A
#
# COMPACT_ATOMS: atom_id res chain seq x y z
N MET A 1 15.44 4.60 12.57
CA MET A 1 14.69 3.83 11.55
C MET A 1 13.30 3.40 12.01
N SER A 2 13.12 2.82 13.20
CA SER A 2 11.80 2.46 13.73
C SER A 2 10.84 3.65 13.81
N ILE A 3 11.28 4.76 14.40
CA ILE A 3 10.50 6.02 14.51
C ILE A 3 9.97 6.48 13.15
N TRP A 4 10.79 6.41 12.11
CA TRP A 4 10.38 6.83 10.77
C TRP A 4 9.30 5.91 10.19
N VAL A 5 9.43 4.60 10.41
CA VAL A 5 8.42 3.60 10.03
C VAL A 5 7.11 3.87 10.77
N ASP A 6 7.16 4.10 12.08
CA ASP A 6 5.99 4.38 12.91
C ASP A 6 5.25 5.65 12.42
N GLN A 7 5.99 6.68 12.04
CA GLN A 7 5.43 7.90 11.45
C GLN A 7 4.76 7.66 10.10
N GLN A 8 5.24 6.73 9.27
CA GLN A 8 4.57 6.41 8.00
C GLN A 8 3.28 5.63 8.26
N ILE A 9 3.34 4.68 9.19
CA ILE A 9 2.16 3.89 9.60
C ILE A 9 1.09 4.80 10.20
N SER A 10 1.47 5.76 11.06
CA SER A 10 0.51 6.71 11.66
C SER A 10 -0.15 7.64 10.64
N ARG A 11 0.44 7.79 9.46
CA ARG A 11 -0.13 8.55 8.32
C ARG A 11 -0.98 7.66 7.40
N ASN A 12 -1.28 6.42 7.80
CA ASN A 12 -1.97 5.41 7.02
C ASN A 12 -1.29 5.10 5.67
N LEU A 13 0.02 5.34 5.56
CA LEU A 13 0.78 5.01 4.36
C LEU A 13 1.16 3.54 4.38
N THR A 14 0.86 2.83 3.28
CA THR A 14 1.32 1.47 3.09
C THR A 14 2.80 1.50 2.69
N ILE A 15 3.68 1.09 3.61
CA ILE A 15 5.11 0.93 3.35
C ILE A 15 5.44 -0.53 3.04
N ASN A 16 6.26 -0.76 2.02
CA ASN A 16 6.70 -2.10 1.63
C ASN A 16 8.18 -2.33 1.97
N GLY A 17 8.64 -3.57 1.79
CA GLY A 17 10.02 -3.96 2.08
C GLY A 17 11.07 -3.11 1.34
N PRO A 18 10.96 -2.93 0.01
CA PRO A 18 11.88 -2.09 -0.76
C PRO A 18 11.98 -0.65 -0.26
N ILE A 19 10.86 -0.02 0.11
CA ILE A 19 10.84 1.34 0.67
C ILE A 19 11.65 1.40 1.98
N ILE A 20 11.48 0.42 2.87
CA ILE A 20 12.23 0.34 4.12
C ILE A 20 13.73 0.16 3.84
N GLN A 21 14.09 -0.68 2.87
CA GLN A 21 15.48 -0.93 2.50
C GLN A 21 16.15 0.32 1.93
N GLN A 22 15.49 1.01 1.01
CA GLN A 22 15.99 2.27 0.45
C GLN A 22 16.19 3.30 1.57
N LYS A 23 15.19 3.46 2.45
CA LYS A 23 15.30 4.43 3.54
C LYS A 23 16.42 4.10 4.52
N ALA A 24 16.68 2.81 4.76
CA ALA A 24 17.78 2.37 5.59
C ALA A 24 19.15 2.72 4.99
N VAL A 25 19.30 2.56 3.67
CA VAL A 25 20.53 2.95 2.94
C VAL A 25 20.72 4.46 2.98
N GLU A 26 19.65 5.25 2.74
CA GLU A 26 19.70 6.70 2.89
C GLU A 26 20.14 7.13 4.30
N CYS A 27 19.59 6.50 5.34
CA CYS A 27 19.98 6.77 6.72
C CYS A 27 21.43 6.36 7.01
N ALA A 28 21.92 5.27 6.43
CA ALA A 28 23.32 4.87 6.59
C ALA A 28 24.27 5.87 5.93
N ASN A 29 23.94 6.34 4.72
CA ASN A 29 24.72 7.36 4.01
C ASN A 29 24.75 8.69 4.79
N LEU A 30 23.62 9.11 5.37
CA LEU A 30 23.54 10.31 6.22
C LEU A 30 24.37 10.23 7.50
N LEU A 31 24.72 9.01 7.93
CA LEU A 31 25.54 8.74 9.11
C LEU A 31 26.98 8.35 8.74
N ASP A 32 27.37 8.51 7.47
CA ASP A 32 28.66 8.12 6.92
C ASP A 32 29.02 6.63 7.12
N ILE A 33 28.00 5.75 7.17
CA ILE A 33 28.17 4.30 7.28
C ILE A 33 28.22 3.69 5.88
N THR A 34 29.44 3.45 5.38
CA THR A 34 29.68 2.98 4.00
C THR A 34 29.49 1.47 3.78
N ASN A 35 29.63 0.66 4.83
CA ASN A 35 29.53 -0.81 4.76
C ASN A 35 28.15 -1.36 5.14
N PHE A 36 27.12 -0.50 5.12
CA PHE A 36 25.76 -0.92 5.42
C PHE A 36 25.09 -1.53 4.18
N SER A 37 24.48 -2.70 4.34
CA SER A 37 23.65 -3.32 3.31
C SER A 37 22.26 -3.62 3.88
N ALA A 38 21.23 -3.02 3.27
CA ALA A 38 19.84 -3.33 3.57
C ALA A 38 19.41 -4.65 2.89
N SER A 39 20.13 -5.74 3.16
CA SER A 39 19.87 -7.07 2.58
C SER A 39 18.49 -7.62 2.98
N ALA A 40 18.03 -8.68 2.30
CA ALA A 40 16.80 -9.36 2.69
C ALA A 40 16.84 -9.90 4.14
N GLY A 41 18.01 -10.40 4.58
CA GLY A 41 18.22 -10.85 5.95
C GLY A 41 18.15 -9.70 6.96
N TRP A 42 18.77 -8.55 6.63
CA TRP A 42 18.65 -7.34 7.45
C TRP A 42 17.20 -6.90 7.59
N LEU A 43 16.44 -6.86 6.48
CA LEU A 43 15.04 -6.48 6.48
C LEU A 43 14.18 -7.44 7.32
N SER A 44 14.41 -8.74 7.21
CA SER A 44 13.72 -9.75 8.02
C SER A 44 13.95 -9.54 9.52
N ASN A 45 15.21 -9.36 9.91
CA ASN A 45 15.59 -9.09 11.30
C ASN A 45 15.03 -7.75 11.79
N PHE A 46 15.04 -6.71 10.95
CA PHE A 46 14.45 -5.42 11.27
C PHE A 46 12.95 -5.53 11.53
N LYS A 47 12.22 -6.28 10.69
CA LYS A 47 10.78 -6.53 10.88
C LYS A 47 10.51 -7.27 12.18
N GLN A 48 11.26 -8.34 12.45
CA GLN A 48 11.11 -9.13 13.67
C GLN A 48 11.34 -8.29 14.93
N ARG A 49 12.41 -7.50 14.99
CA ARG A 49 12.73 -6.65 16.15
C ARG A 49 11.69 -5.56 16.42
N ASN A 50 11.04 -5.07 15.37
CA ASN A 50 10.06 -3.98 15.46
C ASN A 50 8.61 -4.47 15.38
N ASN A 51 8.38 -5.78 15.50
CA ASN A 51 7.04 -6.40 15.41
C ASN A 51 6.26 -5.97 14.14
N LEU A 52 6.96 -5.75 13.03
CA LEU A 52 6.36 -5.35 11.76
C LEU A 52 5.84 -6.59 11.03
N HIS A 53 4.52 -6.66 10.90
CA HIS A 53 3.85 -7.72 10.18
C HIS A 53 3.70 -7.35 8.71
N THR A 54 3.91 -8.31 7.81
CA THR A 54 3.68 -8.11 6.37
C THR A 54 2.29 -8.62 6.02
N TYR A 55 1.41 -7.73 5.58
CA TYR A 55 0.07 -8.09 5.14
C TYR A 55 -0.03 -7.95 3.62
N LYS A 56 -0.72 -8.90 2.98
CA LYS A 56 -1.17 -8.72 1.59
C LYS A 56 -2.45 -7.88 1.62
N LYS A 57 -2.38 -6.63 1.17
CA LYS A 57 -3.58 -5.83 0.92
C LYS A 57 -4.28 -6.42 -0.32
N LYS A 58 -5.38 -7.15 -0.12
CA LYS A 58 -6.31 -7.47 -1.20
C LYS A 58 -7.10 -6.19 -1.49
N GLY A 59 -7.16 -5.79 -2.76
CA GLY A 59 -8.00 -4.68 -3.21
C GLY A 59 -9.49 -5.02 -3.10
N GLU A 60 -10.33 -4.02 -3.39
CA GLU A 60 -11.80 -3.92 -3.27
C GLU A 60 -12.66 -5.09 -3.80
N ALA A 61 -12.07 -6.18 -4.27
CA ALA A 61 -12.80 -7.37 -4.71
C ALA A 61 -13.68 -8.01 -3.60
N ASP A 62 -13.38 -7.74 -2.32
CA ASP A 62 -14.18 -8.21 -1.17
C ASP A 62 -15.33 -7.26 -0.78
N SER A 63 -15.39 -6.04 -1.34
CA SER A 63 -16.40 -5.03 -1.02
C SER A 63 -17.57 -5.02 -2.00
N THR A 64 -17.45 -5.76 -3.10
CA THR A 64 -18.46 -5.79 -4.16
C THR A 64 -19.21 -7.11 -4.06
N HIS A 65 -20.45 -7.08 -3.60
CA HIS A 65 -21.36 -8.22 -3.73
C HIS A 65 -21.59 -8.48 -5.22
N ILE A 66 -20.90 -9.47 -5.78
CA ILE A 66 -20.98 -9.84 -7.21
C ILE A 66 -22.44 -10.12 -7.61
N ASP A 67 -23.24 -10.59 -6.66
CA ASP A 67 -24.66 -10.88 -6.81
C ASP A 67 -25.51 -9.63 -7.14
N GLU A 68 -25.04 -8.44 -6.76
CA GLU A 68 -25.71 -7.16 -7.00
C GLU A 68 -25.29 -6.50 -8.33
N LEU A 69 -24.26 -7.03 -9.01
CA LEU A 69 -23.77 -6.49 -10.29
C LEU A 69 -24.84 -6.43 -11.39
N PRO A 70 -25.77 -7.39 -11.54
CA PRO A 70 -26.83 -7.30 -12.54
C PRO A 70 -27.77 -6.12 -12.26
N GLN A 71 -28.09 -5.88 -10.99
CA GLN A 71 -28.96 -4.79 -10.55
C GLN A 71 -28.29 -3.43 -10.77
N MET A 72 -27.03 -3.29 -10.33
CA MET A 72 -26.25 -2.06 -10.59
C MET A 72 -26.11 -1.78 -12.09
N ARG A 73 -25.94 -2.81 -12.92
CA ARG A 73 -25.88 -2.65 -14.39
C ARG A 73 -27.22 -2.22 -14.98
N ALA A 74 -28.34 -2.66 -14.42
CA ALA A 74 -29.66 -2.24 -14.87
C ALA A 74 -29.91 -0.76 -14.53
N GLU A 75 -29.63 -0.37 -13.28
CA GLU A 75 -29.76 1.02 -12.81
C GLU A 75 -28.89 1.99 -13.61
N LEU A 76 -27.63 1.61 -13.88
CA LEU A 76 -26.74 2.43 -14.72
C LEU A 76 -27.27 2.59 -16.15
N ARG A 77 -27.89 1.55 -16.72
CA ARG A 77 -28.48 1.65 -18.07
C ARG A 77 -29.69 2.58 -18.08
N GLU A 78 -30.53 2.56 -17.05
CA GLU A 78 -31.66 3.49 -16.93
C GLU A 78 -31.18 4.94 -16.79
N ILE A 79 -30.16 5.18 -15.96
CA ILE A 79 -29.56 6.51 -15.81
C ILE A 79 -28.99 6.98 -17.15
N LEU A 80 -28.22 6.15 -17.84
CA LEU A 80 -27.63 6.52 -19.14
C LEU A 80 -28.68 6.76 -20.24
N GLN A 81 -29.84 6.12 -20.17
CA GLN A 81 -30.95 6.37 -21.09
C GLN A 81 -31.61 7.75 -20.87
N ALA A 82 -31.52 8.30 -19.66
CA ALA A 82 -32.03 9.63 -19.35
C ALA A 82 -31.09 10.77 -19.80
N TYR A 83 -29.86 10.46 -20.25
CA TYR A 83 -28.90 11.43 -20.76
C TYR A 83 -28.92 11.47 -22.28
N GLU A 84 -28.88 12.68 -22.85
CA GLU A 84 -28.71 12.84 -24.29
C GLU A 84 -27.23 12.64 -24.67
N LEU A 85 -26.97 12.05 -25.85
CA LEU A 85 -25.63 11.74 -26.38
C LEU A 85 -24.65 12.93 -26.44
N LYS A 86 -25.14 14.17 -26.28
CA LYS A 86 -24.33 15.40 -26.23
C LYS A 86 -23.70 15.67 -24.86
N ASP A 87 -24.16 14.99 -23.81
CA ASP A 87 -23.77 15.17 -22.41
C ASP A 87 -22.89 14.01 -21.89
N ILE A 88 -22.39 13.14 -22.78
CA ILE A 88 -21.51 11.99 -22.49
C ILE A 88 -20.14 12.18 -23.14
#